data_AF-A0AAD9MT46-F1
#
_entry.id   AF-A0AAD9MT46-F1
#
_cell.length_a   1.000
_cell.length_b   1.000
_cell.length_c   1.000
_cell.angle_alpha   90.00
_cell.angle_beta   90.00
_cell.angle_gamma   90.00
#
_symmetry.space_group_name_H-M   'P 1'
#
loop_
_entity.id
_entity.type
_entity.pdbx_description
1 polymer ?
#
loop_
_entity_poly.entity_id
_entity_poly.type
_entity_poly.pdbx_seq_one_letter_code
_entity_poly.pdbx_strand_id
1 'polypeptide(L)'
;MKGRKGLILAYLTKSDTNTKTPEMRMTCMPSLILFLSVLIGYTEKKKPNLNLCYYNETGRKWSKCDPISGKQNATVKLLKMQPKFCPKEKTMTRNCIENLKWSKCNRKTGKQNAKMKLKRSQPKYCPKEKIMTTSCNKSRGRIQARVLKLFSFIDSSLSMSQETMNRQIMRNCHYNDTHLEWSKCDPVTGKKTVTVKLRKRQPKYCPEERSWKKTCKKSRDSCLKDY
;
A
#
# COMPACT_ATOMS: atom_id res chain seq x y z
N MET A 1 29.47 -38.98 -7.75
CA MET A 1 30.13 -38.13 -8.77
C MET A 1 29.35 -38.24 -10.08
N LYS A 2 28.64 -37.19 -10.51
CA LYS A 2 27.92 -37.17 -11.80
C LYS A 2 28.15 -35.80 -12.43
N GLY A 3 28.93 -35.79 -13.52
CA GLY A 3 29.38 -34.61 -14.24
C GLY A 3 28.27 -33.94 -15.04
N ARG A 4 28.30 -32.60 -15.07
CA ARG A 4 27.49 -31.79 -15.98
C ARG A 4 28.42 -31.20 -17.04
N LYS A 5 28.20 -31.62 -18.29
CA LYS A 5 28.83 -31.09 -19.49
C LYS A 5 28.34 -29.67 -19.72
N GLY A 6 29.30 -28.75 -19.91
CA GLY A 6 29.05 -27.37 -20.31
C GLY A 6 28.56 -27.30 -21.74
N LEU A 7 27.62 -26.40 -21.99
CA LEU A 7 27.10 -26.10 -23.32
C LEU A 7 27.50 -24.64 -23.60
N ILE A 8 28.57 -24.49 -24.39
CA ILE A 8 29.06 -23.21 -24.90
C ILE A 8 28.23 -22.89 -26.13
N LEU A 9 27.36 -21.88 -26.06
CA LEU A 9 26.77 -21.27 -27.25
C LEU A 9 27.72 -20.18 -27.75
N ALA A 10 28.42 -20.48 -28.84
CA ALA A 10 29.08 -19.49 -29.66
C ALA A 10 28.02 -18.74 -30.50
N TYR A 11 27.88 -17.43 -30.29
CA TYR A 11 27.14 -16.56 -31.19
C TYR A 11 28.12 -15.99 -32.22
N LEU A 12 28.08 -16.57 -33.43
CA LEU A 12 28.69 -16.05 -34.65
C LEU A 12 27.57 -15.55 -35.56
N THR A 13 27.44 -14.23 -35.72
CA THR A 13 26.86 -13.59 -36.93
C THR A 13 27.44 -12.18 -37.03
N LYS A 14 28.52 -12.00 -37.79
CA LYS A 14 28.55 -11.55 -39.20
C LYS A 14 28.28 -10.03 -39.33
N SER A 15 29.38 -9.29 -39.29
CA SER A 15 29.45 -7.86 -39.60
C SER A 15 29.62 -7.71 -41.11
N ASP A 16 28.55 -7.43 -41.84
CA ASP A 16 28.66 -7.02 -43.24
C ASP A 16 29.09 -5.55 -43.29
N THR A 17 30.38 -5.34 -43.53
CA THR A 17 30.94 -4.07 -43.98
C THR A 17 30.55 -3.86 -45.43
N ASN A 18 29.56 -3.01 -45.68
CA ASN A 18 29.34 -2.46 -47.00
C ASN A 18 29.50 -0.94 -46.95
N THR A 19 30.72 -0.53 -47.27
CA THR A 19 31.14 0.80 -47.66
C THR A 19 30.29 1.32 -48.81
N LYS A 20 29.40 2.26 -48.54
CA LYS A 20 29.03 3.29 -49.50
C LYS A 20 29.11 4.64 -48.80
N THR A 21 30.13 5.38 -49.16
CA THR A 21 30.30 6.82 -48.97
C THR A 21 29.27 7.57 -49.81
N PRO A 22 28.36 8.35 -49.20
CA PRO A 22 27.76 9.49 -49.87
C PRO A 22 28.47 10.78 -49.44
N GLU A 23 28.62 11.63 -50.43
CA GLU A 23 29.23 12.94 -50.44
C GLU A 23 28.85 13.82 -49.24
N MET A 24 29.87 14.51 -48.71
CA MET A 24 29.72 15.62 -47.78
C MET A 24 28.95 16.77 -48.46
N ARG A 25 27.65 16.86 -48.21
CA ARG A 25 26.91 18.12 -48.36
C ARG A 25 26.90 18.85 -47.03
N MET A 26 27.85 19.76 -46.94
CA MET A 26 28.00 20.81 -45.94
C MET A 26 26.75 21.71 -45.97
N THR A 27 25.73 21.34 -45.20
CA THR A 27 24.53 22.16 -45.02
C THR A 27 24.35 22.43 -43.53
N CYS A 28 24.44 23.73 -43.20
CA CYS A 28 23.87 24.40 -42.03
C CYS A 28 23.80 23.60 -40.71
N MET A 29 24.77 23.86 -39.84
CA MET A 29 24.69 23.57 -38.39
C MET A 29 24.19 24.81 -37.62
N PRO A 30 22.85 25.02 -37.47
CA PRO A 30 22.32 25.71 -36.31
C PRO A 30 21.54 24.77 -35.37
N SER A 31 21.41 23.48 -35.70
CA SER A 31 20.56 22.54 -34.92
C SER A 31 21.23 21.86 -33.72
N LEU A 32 22.57 21.89 -33.58
CA LEU A 32 23.25 21.17 -32.51
C LEU A 32 23.28 21.92 -31.16
N ILE A 33 23.07 23.25 -31.20
CA ILE A 33 22.97 24.08 -29.97
C ILE A 33 21.59 23.91 -29.29
N LEU A 34 20.55 23.57 -30.07
CA LEU A 34 19.21 23.25 -29.53
C LEU A 34 19.14 21.86 -28.89
N PHE A 35 19.92 20.88 -29.34
CA PHE A 35 19.96 19.56 -28.70
C PHE A 35 20.71 19.54 -27.36
N LEU A 36 21.74 20.39 -27.19
CA LEU A 36 22.47 20.51 -25.92
C LEU A 36 21.66 21.23 -24.84
N SER A 37 20.77 22.16 -25.21
CA SER A 37 19.92 22.87 -24.24
C SER A 37 18.76 22.00 -23.71
N VAL A 38 18.35 20.95 -24.43
CA VAL A 38 17.36 19.97 -23.95
C VAL A 38 17.94 18.97 -22.95
N LEU A 39 19.24 18.68 -23.00
CA LEU A 39 19.90 17.80 -22.02
C LEU A 39 20.29 18.51 -20.70
N ILE A 40 20.40 19.85 -20.71
CA ILE A 40 20.73 20.63 -19.51
C ILE A 40 19.45 21.07 -18.75
N GLY A 41 18.31 21.15 -19.43
CA GLY A 41 17.01 21.36 -18.79
C GLY A 41 16.47 20.08 -18.15
N TYR A 42 16.17 20.12 -16.86
CA TYR A 42 15.51 19.06 -16.08
C TYR A 42 16.40 17.97 -15.47
N THR A 43 17.48 18.37 -14.80
CA THR A 43 17.66 17.83 -13.44
C THR A 43 16.96 18.76 -12.45
N GLU A 44 15.62 18.78 -12.49
CA GLU A 44 14.86 19.26 -11.33
C GLU A 44 15.30 18.39 -10.15
N LYS A 45 16.25 18.91 -9.37
CA LYS A 45 16.56 18.38 -8.04
C LYS A 45 15.27 18.47 -7.28
N LYS A 46 14.48 17.39 -7.31
CA LYS A 46 13.29 17.22 -6.48
C LYS A 46 13.73 17.59 -5.09
N LYS A 47 13.25 18.75 -4.61
CA LYS A 47 13.56 19.21 -3.26
C LYS A 47 13.27 18.01 -2.35
N PRO A 48 14.26 17.51 -1.59
CA PRO A 48 14.03 16.37 -0.72
C PRO A 48 12.81 16.73 0.12
N ASN A 49 11.82 15.84 0.12
CA ASN A 49 10.54 16.08 0.76
C ASN A 49 10.82 16.33 2.25
N LEU A 50 10.92 17.61 2.64
CA LEU A 50 11.51 18.07 3.91
C LEU A 50 10.66 17.68 5.14
N ASN A 51 9.59 16.91 4.92
CA ASN A 51 8.59 16.51 5.90
C ASN A 51 8.70 15.05 6.36
N LEU A 52 9.74 14.31 5.94
CA LEU A 52 9.93 12.93 6.38
C LEU A 52 10.75 12.89 7.67
N CYS A 53 10.09 12.67 8.81
CA CYS A 53 10.74 12.38 10.08
C CYS A 53 11.30 10.95 10.08
N TYR A 54 12.61 10.79 10.28
CA TYR A 54 13.27 9.49 10.37
C TYR A 54 13.49 9.06 11.83
N TYR A 55 13.11 7.82 12.16
CA TYR A 55 13.21 7.25 13.50
C TYR A 55 14.21 6.08 13.50
N ASN A 56 14.91 5.89 14.62
CA ASN A 56 15.80 4.74 14.80
C ASN A 56 14.97 3.48 15.01
N GLU A 57 14.89 2.65 13.97
CA GLU A 57 14.19 1.37 14.02
C GLU A 57 15.05 0.22 14.57
N THR A 58 16.36 0.43 14.66
CA THR A 58 17.35 -0.58 15.04
C THR A 58 17.30 -0.84 16.55
N GLY A 59 17.21 -2.10 16.96
CA GLY A 59 17.24 -2.49 18.38
C GLY A 59 15.95 -2.21 19.18
N ARG A 60 14.84 -1.85 18.51
CA ARG A 60 13.55 -1.63 19.19
C ARG A 60 13.03 -2.92 19.84
N LYS A 61 12.63 -2.81 21.11
CA LYS A 61 11.98 -3.91 21.85
C LYS A 61 10.47 -3.85 21.59
N TRP A 62 9.95 -4.87 20.92
CA TRP A 62 8.50 -5.02 20.75
C TRP A 62 7.86 -5.45 22.07
N SER A 63 6.69 -4.88 22.37
CA SER A 63 5.88 -5.29 23.51
C SER A 63 5.49 -6.77 23.41
N LYS A 64 5.01 -7.36 24.51
CA LYS A 64 4.28 -8.63 24.42
C LYS A 64 3.09 -8.47 23.46
N CYS A 65 2.80 -9.52 22.70
CA CYS A 65 1.67 -9.56 21.78
C CYS A 65 0.37 -9.46 22.58
N ASP A 66 -0.41 -8.42 22.32
CA ASP A 66 -1.74 -8.29 22.92
C ASP A 66 -2.66 -9.36 22.30
N PRO A 67 -3.14 -10.34 23.09
CA PRO A 67 -3.95 -11.44 22.58
C PRO A 67 -5.32 -11.00 22.06
N ILE A 68 -5.78 -9.80 22.43
CA ILE A 68 -7.09 -9.27 22.03
C ILE A 68 -6.98 -8.60 20.66
N SER A 69 -6.04 -7.66 20.52
CA SER A 69 -5.86 -6.90 19.28
C SER A 69 -5.00 -7.62 18.25
N GLY A 70 -4.19 -8.61 18.64
CA GLY A 70 -3.24 -9.29 17.77
C GLY A 70 -2.07 -8.41 17.34
N LYS A 71 -1.78 -7.36 18.13
CA LYS A 71 -0.78 -6.34 17.81
C LYS A 71 0.32 -6.27 18.86
N GLN A 72 1.50 -5.85 18.41
CA GLN A 72 2.62 -5.43 19.25
C GLN A 72 2.96 -4.00 18.94
N ASN A 73 3.37 -3.28 19.97
CA ASN A 73 3.81 -1.90 19.87
C ASN A 73 5.30 -1.83 20.18
N ALA A 74 6.01 -0.92 19.52
CA ALA A 74 7.37 -0.55 19.86
C ALA A 74 7.50 0.96 19.79
N THR A 75 8.15 1.56 20.79
CA THR A 75 8.48 2.98 20.77
C THR A 75 9.83 3.15 20.08
N VAL A 76 9.86 4.01 19.06
CA VAL A 76 11.08 4.37 18.32
C VAL A 76 11.43 5.84 18.56
N LYS A 77 12.73 6.14 18.66
CA LYS A 77 13.25 7.49 18.93
C LYS A 77 13.64 8.19 17.64
N LEU A 78 13.44 9.50 17.57
CA LEU A 78 13.83 10.34 16.45
C LEU A 78 15.36 10.35 16.29
N LEU A 79 15.86 10.33 15.05
CA LEU A 79 17.29 10.49 14.77
C LEU A 79 17.73 11.95 15.00
N LYS A 80 18.95 12.16 15.54
CA LYS A 80 19.46 13.45 16.06
C LYS A 80 19.53 14.62 15.06
N MET A 81 19.24 14.43 13.77
CA MET A 81 19.40 15.44 12.70
C MET A 81 18.07 15.82 12.03
N GLN A 82 16.96 15.75 12.76
CA GLN A 82 15.62 15.95 12.19
C GLN A 82 15.00 17.31 12.57
N PRO A 83 14.06 17.83 11.75
CA PRO A 83 13.40 19.10 12.00
C PRO A 83 12.72 19.15 13.38
N LYS A 84 12.70 20.34 14.01
CA LYS A 84 12.10 20.57 15.34
C LYS A 84 10.60 20.21 15.43
N PHE A 85 9.90 20.12 14.30
CA PHE A 85 8.47 19.73 14.28
C PHE A 85 8.23 18.24 14.49
N CYS A 86 9.27 17.39 14.37
CA CYS A 86 9.12 15.95 14.54
C CYS A 86 9.02 15.58 16.02
N PRO A 87 8.07 14.72 16.43
CA PRO A 87 8.01 14.25 17.81
C PRO A 87 9.25 13.42 18.13
N LYS A 88 9.79 13.60 19.35
CA LYS A 88 11.01 12.92 19.82
C LYS A 88 10.88 11.39 19.80
N GLU A 89 9.67 10.88 19.96
CA GLU A 89 9.35 9.46 19.95
C GLU A 89 8.04 9.21 19.20
N LYS A 90 7.92 8.02 18.62
CA LYS A 90 6.69 7.55 17.98
C LYS A 90 6.44 6.09 18.34
N THR A 91 5.17 5.76 18.55
CA THR A 91 4.75 4.36 18.69
C THR A 91 4.52 3.76 17.29
N MET A 92 5.22 2.68 17.00
CA MET A 92 4.96 1.81 15.85
C MET A 92 4.16 0.61 16.30
N THR A 93 3.22 0.19 15.46
CA THR A 93 2.37 -0.97 15.72
C THR A 93 2.52 -1.96 14.57
N ARG A 94 2.72 -3.23 14.90
CA ARG A 94 2.70 -4.32 13.92
C ARG A 94 1.80 -5.45 14.39
N ASN A 95 1.40 -6.30 13.47
CA ASN A 95 0.72 -7.54 13.82
C ASN A 95 1.75 -8.56 14.31
N CYS A 96 1.50 -9.20 15.45
CA CYS A 96 2.39 -10.21 16.05
C CYS A 96 2.01 -11.66 15.70
N ILE A 97 1.15 -11.79 14.70
CA ILE A 97 0.53 -13.04 14.30
C ILE A 97 1.42 -13.75 13.26
N GLU A 98 2.66 -14.03 13.62
CA GLU A 98 3.62 -14.68 12.70
C GLU A 98 3.60 -16.22 12.81
N ASN A 99 3.03 -16.78 13.88
CA ASN A 99 3.01 -18.24 14.12
C ASN A 99 1.60 -18.87 14.04
N LEU A 100 0.68 -18.28 13.29
CA LEU A 100 -0.59 -18.94 13.02
C LEU A 100 -0.37 -20.08 12.02
N LYS A 101 -0.69 -21.32 12.45
CA LYS A 101 -0.85 -22.45 11.54
C LYS A 101 -2.10 -22.19 10.68
N TRP A 102 -1.89 -21.65 9.49
CA TRP A 102 -2.94 -21.46 8.50
C TRP A 102 -3.39 -22.81 7.94
N SER A 103 -4.70 -22.95 7.74
CA SER A 103 -5.28 -24.07 7.01
C SER A 103 -4.83 -24.03 5.55
N LYS A 104 -4.94 -25.18 4.85
CA LYS A 104 -4.83 -25.18 3.39
C LYS A 104 -5.82 -24.18 2.79
N CYS A 105 -5.40 -23.48 1.74
CA CYS A 105 -6.23 -22.54 1.00
C CYS A 105 -7.44 -23.24 0.38
N ASN A 106 -8.65 -22.78 0.70
CA ASN A 106 -9.87 -23.28 0.09
C ASN A 106 -9.98 -22.74 -1.35
N ARG A 107 -9.90 -23.64 -2.34
CA ARG A 107 -9.90 -23.27 -3.77
C ARG A 107 -11.20 -22.63 -4.25
N LYS A 108 -12.34 -23.00 -3.65
CA LYS A 108 -13.65 -22.43 -4.01
C LYS A 108 -13.72 -20.97 -3.55
N THR A 109 -13.34 -20.69 -2.31
CA THR A 109 -13.49 -19.36 -1.70
C THR A 109 -12.28 -18.43 -1.83
N GLY A 110 -11.09 -18.97 -2.15
CA GLY A 110 -9.85 -18.19 -2.17
C GLY A 110 -9.42 -17.71 -0.78
N LYS A 111 -9.85 -18.41 0.28
CA LYS A 111 -9.59 -18.05 1.68
C LYS A 111 -8.89 -19.17 2.43
N GLN A 112 -8.10 -18.79 3.41
CA GLN A 112 -7.52 -19.69 4.40
C GLN A 112 -7.83 -19.17 5.80
N ASN A 113 -7.96 -20.10 6.74
CA ASN A 113 -8.34 -19.81 8.11
C ASN A 113 -7.20 -20.17 9.05
N ALA A 114 -7.07 -19.45 10.16
CA ALA A 114 -6.20 -19.84 11.25
C ALA A 114 -6.95 -19.74 12.57
N LYS A 115 -6.75 -20.74 13.43
CA LYS A 115 -7.32 -20.75 14.78
C LYS A 115 -6.32 -20.13 15.75
N MET A 116 -6.76 -19.14 16.50
CA MET A 116 -6.00 -18.54 17.58
C MET A 116 -6.64 -18.92 18.92
N LYS A 117 -5.87 -19.57 19.81
CA LYS A 117 -6.30 -19.81 21.18
C LYS A 117 -6.19 -18.51 21.98
N LEU A 118 -7.28 -18.09 22.60
CA LEU A 118 -7.27 -16.95 23.53
C LEU A 118 -6.79 -17.44 24.91
N LYS A 119 -5.98 -16.62 25.60
CA LYS A 119 -5.52 -16.99 26.94
C LYS A 119 -6.71 -17.06 27.91
N ARG A 120 -6.64 -18.00 28.86
CA ARG A 120 -7.70 -18.35 29.85
C ARG A 120 -8.16 -17.21 30.76
N SER A 121 -7.55 -16.02 30.71
CA SER A 121 -7.93 -14.86 31.52
C SER A 121 -9.13 -14.07 30.97
N GLN A 122 -9.94 -14.67 30.09
CA GLN A 122 -11.13 -14.01 29.55
C GLN A 122 -12.39 -14.45 30.31
N PRO A 123 -13.43 -13.59 30.39
CA PRO A 123 -14.71 -13.92 31.01
C PRO A 123 -15.28 -15.24 30.46
N LYS A 124 -16.01 -15.99 31.30
CA LYS A 124 -16.57 -17.32 30.99
C LYS A 124 -17.36 -17.39 29.67
N TYR A 125 -17.86 -16.24 29.20
CA TYR A 125 -18.66 -16.08 27.99
C TYR A 125 -17.86 -15.82 26.70
N CYS A 126 -16.55 -15.62 26.76
CA CYS A 126 -15.73 -15.43 25.56
C CYS A 126 -15.40 -16.78 24.90
N PRO A 127 -15.53 -16.90 23.56
CA PRO A 127 -15.14 -18.11 22.86
C PRO A 127 -13.65 -18.38 23.07
N LYS A 128 -13.29 -19.61 23.42
CA LYS A 128 -11.90 -20.03 23.71
C LYS A 128 -10.98 -19.90 22.50
N GLU A 129 -11.54 -19.86 21.30
CA GLU A 129 -10.82 -19.76 20.03
C GLU A 129 -11.41 -18.66 19.15
N LYS A 130 -10.55 -17.91 18.46
CA LYS A 130 -10.93 -16.96 17.41
C LYS A 130 -10.44 -17.49 16.07
N ILE A 131 -11.34 -17.55 15.09
CA ILE A 131 -10.98 -17.92 13.71
C ILE A 131 -10.65 -16.64 12.95
N MET A 132 -9.43 -16.56 12.43
CA MET A 132 -9.01 -15.49 11.53
C MET A 132 -9.07 -16.00 10.09
N THR A 133 -9.66 -15.21 9.20
CA THR A 133 -9.77 -15.53 7.77
C THR A 133 -8.97 -14.51 6.97
N THR A 134 -8.11 -14.98 6.07
CA THR A 134 -7.39 -14.14 5.11
C THR A 134 -7.54 -14.68 3.69
N SER A 135 -7.35 -13.82 2.69
CA SER A 135 -7.30 -14.24 1.30
C SER A 135 -5.98 -14.97 1.03
N CYS A 136 -6.05 -16.11 0.36
CA CYS A 136 -4.88 -16.78 -0.20
C CYS A 136 -4.88 -16.50 -1.71
N ASN A 137 -3.86 -15.77 -2.16
CA ASN A 137 -3.80 -15.31 -3.54
C ASN A 137 -3.66 -16.52 -4.49
N LYS A 138 -4.66 -16.75 -5.36
CA LYS A 138 -4.69 -17.89 -6.30
C LYS A 138 -3.51 -17.90 -7.30
N SER A 139 -2.82 -16.77 -7.48
CA SER A 139 -1.93 -16.51 -8.62
C SER A 139 -0.44 -16.82 -8.43
N ARG A 140 0.07 -17.04 -7.20
CA ARG A 140 1.52 -17.27 -7.02
C ARG A 140 2.00 -18.70 -7.33
N GLY A 141 1.11 -19.67 -7.44
CA GLY A 141 1.49 -21.10 -7.56
C GLY A 141 1.75 -21.64 -8.97
N ARG A 142 1.43 -20.91 -10.05
CA ARG A 142 1.60 -21.43 -11.43
C ARG A 142 2.50 -20.59 -12.35
N ILE A 143 2.70 -19.30 -12.10
CA ILE A 143 3.48 -18.44 -13.01
C ILE A 143 4.97 -18.35 -12.60
N GLN A 144 5.31 -18.68 -11.35
CA GLN A 144 6.69 -18.59 -10.84
C GLN A 144 7.64 -19.70 -11.30
N ALA A 145 7.16 -20.76 -11.97
CA ALA A 145 8.05 -21.82 -12.45
C ALA A 145 8.63 -21.55 -13.87
N ARG A 146 8.12 -20.58 -14.63
CA ARG A 146 8.59 -20.33 -16.01
C ARG A 146 8.89 -18.88 -16.39
N VAL A 147 8.52 -17.88 -15.59
CA VAL A 147 8.73 -16.44 -15.94
C VAL A 147 9.73 -15.73 -15.00
N LEU A 148 10.23 -16.41 -13.96
CA LEU A 148 11.10 -15.82 -12.93
C LEU A 148 12.61 -15.81 -13.26
N LYS A 149 12.98 -15.78 -14.54
CA LYS A 149 14.39 -15.66 -14.94
C LYS A 149 14.72 -14.48 -15.87
N LEU A 150 13.75 -13.63 -16.22
CA LEU A 150 14.01 -12.51 -17.14
C LEU A 150 13.41 -11.14 -16.78
N PHE A 151 12.58 -11.00 -15.76
CA PHE A 151 11.90 -9.71 -15.47
C PHE A 151 12.00 -9.24 -14.01
N SER A 152 13.10 -9.50 -13.30
CA SER A 152 13.25 -9.08 -11.89
C SER A 152 13.96 -7.73 -11.68
N PHE A 153 14.05 -6.86 -12.69
CA PHE A 153 14.74 -5.56 -12.52
C PHE A 153 13.99 -4.32 -13.01
N ILE A 154 12.78 -4.45 -13.57
CA ILE A 154 11.94 -3.30 -13.96
C ILE A 154 10.51 -3.62 -13.48
N ASP A 155 9.79 -2.60 -12.98
CA ASP A 155 8.39 -2.62 -12.55
C ASP A 155 8.05 -2.96 -11.08
N SER A 156 8.71 -2.30 -10.13
CA SER A 156 8.13 -2.06 -8.79
C SER A 156 7.65 -0.63 -8.55
N SER A 157 7.56 0.23 -9.60
CA SER A 157 7.19 1.65 -9.46
C SER A 157 5.85 2.07 -10.06
N LEU A 158 5.14 1.26 -10.85
CA LEU A 158 3.86 1.68 -11.46
C LEU A 158 2.78 0.60 -11.47
N SER A 159 2.18 0.32 -10.31
CA SER A 159 0.75 -0.01 -10.31
C SER A 159 0.11 0.46 -9.01
N MET A 160 -0.07 1.78 -8.88
CA MET A 160 -1.14 2.26 -8.02
C MET A 160 -2.43 1.64 -8.54
N SER A 161 -3.07 0.79 -7.73
CA SER A 161 -4.36 0.22 -8.10
C SER A 161 -5.33 1.36 -8.43
N GLN A 162 -6.21 1.16 -9.41
CA GLN A 162 -7.24 2.13 -9.80
C GLN A 162 -8.04 2.63 -8.59
N GLU A 163 -8.22 1.77 -7.58
CA GLU A 163 -8.83 2.12 -6.29
C GLU A 163 -8.02 3.15 -5.48
N THR A 164 -6.69 3.07 -5.51
CA THR A 164 -5.79 4.02 -4.83
C THR A 164 -5.79 5.36 -5.53
N MET A 165 -5.78 5.36 -6.87
CA MET A 165 -5.90 6.57 -7.67
C MET A 165 -7.25 7.26 -7.41
N ASN A 166 -8.35 6.51 -7.42
CA ASN A 166 -9.68 7.03 -7.09
C ASN A 166 -9.76 7.59 -5.66
N ARG A 167 -9.12 6.93 -4.68
CA ARG A 167 -9.02 7.46 -3.31
C ARG A 167 -8.26 8.76 -3.24
N GLN A 168 -7.22 8.94 -4.06
CA GLN A 168 -6.42 10.16 -4.05
C GLN A 168 -7.14 11.31 -4.77
N ILE A 169 -7.78 11.04 -5.90
CA ILE A 169 -8.64 11.99 -6.61
C ILE A 169 -9.78 12.49 -5.70
N MET A 170 -10.44 11.57 -4.98
CA MET A 170 -11.52 11.90 -4.05
C MET A 170 -11.09 12.69 -2.81
N ARG A 171 -9.79 12.82 -2.52
CA ARG A 171 -9.28 13.68 -1.43
C ARG A 171 -9.26 15.16 -1.83
N ASN A 172 -9.24 15.46 -3.13
CA ASN A 172 -9.22 16.82 -3.65
C ASN A 172 -10.63 17.41 -3.82
N CYS A 173 -11.68 16.62 -3.62
CA CYS A 173 -13.07 17.06 -3.71
C CYS A 173 -13.55 17.56 -2.35
N HIS A 174 -13.92 18.85 -2.29
CA HIS A 174 -14.46 19.46 -1.07
C HIS A 174 -15.99 19.53 -1.11
N TYR A 175 -16.63 18.99 -0.08
CA TYR A 175 -18.08 18.95 0.08
C TYR A 175 -18.53 19.97 1.12
N ASN A 176 -19.78 20.42 1.02
CA ASN A 176 -20.36 21.34 2.01
C ASN A 176 -20.72 20.54 3.27
N ASP A 177 -20.00 20.80 4.35
CA ASP A 177 -20.09 20.10 5.64
C ASP A 177 -20.67 20.99 6.75
N THR A 178 -21.07 22.22 6.42
CA THR A 178 -21.86 23.08 7.30
C THR A 178 -23.29 22.53 7.36
N HIS A 179 -23.67 22.04 8.54
CA HIS A 179 -24.98 21.44 8.85
C HIS A 179 -25.26 20.08 8.19
N LEU A 180 -24.55 19.05 8.67
CA LEU A 180 -24.80 17.66 8.30
C LEU A 180 -26.05 17.10 9.01
N GLU A 181 -27.17 17.01 8.29
CA GLU A 181 -28.35 16.27 8.73
C GLU A 181 -28.13 14.76 8.55
N TRP A 182 -27.74 14.10 9.63
CA TRP A 182 -27.64 12.64 9.64
C TRP A 182 -29.02 12.01 9.68
N SER A 183 -29.23 10.96 8.87
CA SER A 183 -30.44 10.16 8.96
C SER A 183 -30.61 9.52 10.34
N LYS A 184 -31.85 9.11 10.65
CA LYS A 184 -32.14 8.26 11.81
C LYS A 184 -31.30 6.98 11.73
N CYS A 185 -30.95 6.44 12.89
CA CYS A 185 -30.20 5.19 12.92
C CYS A 185 -31.07 4.05 12.37
N ASP A 186 -30.58 3.35 11.35
CA ASP A 186 -31.21 2.14 10.84
C ASP A 186 -31.06 1.03 11.90
N PRO A 187 -32.17 0.47 12.44
CA PRO A 187 -32.13 -0.53 13.50
C PRO A 187 -31.52 -1.86 13.04
N VAL A 188 -31.56 -2.17 11.74
CA VAL A 188 -31.03 -3.41 11.18
C VAL A 188 -29.51 -3.31 11.02
N THR A 189 -29.05 -2.23 10.38
CA THR A 189 -27.61 -2.09 10.07
C THR A 189 -26.80 -1.40 11.17
N GLY A 190 -27.47 -0.74 12.13
CA GLY A 190 -26.83 0.04 13.19
C GLY A 190 -26.03 1.23 12.66
N LYS A 191 -26.42 1.75 11.49
CA LYS A 191 -25.72 2.83 10.79
C LYS A 191 -26.67 3.98 10.49
N LYS A 192 -26.11 5.17 10.45
CA LYS A 192 -26.75 6.36 9.90
C LYS A 192 -25.96 6.88 8.72
N THR A 193 -26.66 7.53 7.81
CA THR A 193 -26.12 8.03 6.55
C THR A 193 -26.34 9.53 6.46
N VAL A 194 -25.42 10.25 5.83
CA VAL A 194 -25.63 11.64 5.44
C VAL A 194 -25.20 11.79 4.00
N THR A 195 -25.96 12.55 3.22
CA THR A 195 -25.60 12.93 1.85
C THR A 195 -25.10 14.36 1.88
N VAL A 196 -23.91 14.59 1.33
CA VAL A 196 -23.28 15.91 1.24
C VAL A 196 -23.18 16.33 -0.21
N LYS A 197 -23.46 17.62 -0.47
CA LYS A 197 -23.34 18.23 -1.79
C LYS A 197 -21.94 18.81 -2.01
N LEU A 198 -21.45 18.72 -3.23
CA LEU A 198 -20.15 19.26 -3.63
C LEU A 198 -20.16 20.80 -3.48
N ARG A 199 -19.07 21.40 -3.00
CA ARG A 199 -18.97 22.86 -2.92
C ARG A 199 -18.96 23.47 -4.33
N LYS A 200 -19.42 24.71 -4.47
CA LYS A 200 -19.31 25.46 -5.73
C LYS A 200 -17.83 25.57 -6.15
N ARG A 201 -17.55 25.56 -7.46
CA ARG A 201 -16.21 25.69 -8.07
C ARG A 201 -15.25 24.50 -7.84
N GLN A 202 -15.78 23.31 -7.59
CA GLN A 202 -14.97 22.08 -7.54
C GLN A 202 -14.76 21.48 -8.94
N PRO A 203 -13.73 20.63 -9.14
CA PRO A 203 -13.47 19.99 -10.43
C PRO A 203 -14.63 19.12 -10.92
N LYS A 204 -14.88 19.09 -12.25
CA LYS A 204 -15.98 18.31 -12.88
C LYS A 204 -15.90 16.80 -12.65
N TYR A 205 -14.74 16.25 -12.30
CA TYR A 205 -14.59 14.83 -12.00
C TYR A 205 -15.11 14.45 -10.60
N CYS A 206 -15.37 15.42 -9.74
CA CYS A 206 -15.94 15.18 -8.42
C CYS A 206 -17.45 14.92 -8.56
N PRO A 207 -17.99 13.86 -7.93
CA PRO A 207 -19.43 13.63 -7.98
C PRO A 207 -20.16 14.74 -7.22
N GLU A 208 -21.30 15.17 -7.76
CA GLU A 208 -22.14 16.25 -7.23
C GLU A 208 -22.60 15.99 -5.80
N GLU A 209 -22.86 14.72 -5.48
CA GLU A 209 -23.24 14.28 -4.14
C GLU A 209 -22.40 13.09 -3.69
N ARG A 210 -22.21 12.98 -2.37
CA ARG A 210 -21.53 11.85 -1.75
C ARG A 210 -22.24 11.44 -0.48
N SER A 211 -22.42 10.13 -0.28
CA SER A 211 -22.96 9.60 0.97
C SER A 211 -21.84 9.17 1.93
N TRP A 212 -21.94 9.60 3.18
CA TRP A 212 -21.10 9.13 4.29
C TRP A 212 -21.93 8.22 5.19
N LYS A 213 -21.34 7.11 5.61
CA LYS A 213 -21.96 6.17 6.54
C LYS A 213 -21.18 6.18 7.85
N LYS A 214 -21.89 6.29 8.97
CA LYS A 214 -21.30 6.24 10.31
C LYS A 214 -22.06 5.23 11.16
N THR A 215 -21.35 4.38 11.89
CA THR A 215 -21.96 3.49 12.87
C THR A 215 -22.59 4.34 13.98
N CYS A 216 -23.83 4.05 14.34
CA CYS A 216 -24.45 4.69 15.48
C CYS A 216 -23.69 4.27 16.74
N LYS A 217 -23.30 5.22 17.60
CA LYS A 217 -22.83 4.87 18.93
C LYS A 217 -24.03 4.24 19.63
N LYS A 218 -24.04 2.90 19.80
CA LYS A 218 -24.80 2.32 20.89
C LYS A 218 -24.26 3.00 22.14
N SER A 219 -25.10 3.70 22.91
CA SER A 219 -24.70 4.08 24.26
C SER A 219 -24.18 2.80 24.91
N ARG A 220 -23.01 2.85 25.56
CA ARG A 220 -22.50 1.70 26.32
C ARG A 220 -23.49 1.25 27.41
N ASP A 221 -24.50 2.07 27.68
CA ASP A 221 -25.50 1.89 28.73
C ASP A 221 -26.71 1.05 28.31
N SER A 222 -26.86 0.67 27.03
CA SER A 222 -27.99 -0.17 26.60
C SER A 222 -27.75 -1.68 26.77
N CYS A 223 -26.63 -2.09 27.38
CA CYS A 223 -26.38 -3.47 27.80
C CYS A 223 -26.24 -3.60 29.32
N LEU A 224 -26.50 -2.52 30.08
CA LEU A 224 -26.30 -2.42 31.53
C LEU A 224 -27.59 -2.09 32.30
N LYS A 225 -28.76 -2.10 31.63
CA LYS A 225 -30.05 -1.83 32.29
C LYS A 225 -30.91 -3.06 32.57
N ASP A 226 -30.43 -4.25 32.22
CA ASP A 226 -31.05 -5.53 32.61
C ASP A 226 -30.02 -6.48 33.23
N TYR A 227 -29.22 -5.96 34.18
CA TYR A 227 -28.45 -6.75 35.15
C TYR A 227 -28.43 -6.02 36.49
#